data_AF-A0A1V0PDS0-F1
#
_entry.id   AF-A0A1V0PDS0-F1
#
_cell.length_a   1.000
_cell.length_b   1.000
_cell.length_c   1.000
_cell.angle_alpha   90.00
_cell.angle_beta   90.00
_cell.angle_gamma   90.00
#
_symmetry.space_group_name_H-M   'P 1'
#
loop_
_entity.id
_entity.type
_entity.pdbx_description
1 polymer ?
#
loop_
_entity_poly.entity_id
_entity_poly.type
_entity_poly.pdbx_seq_one_letter_code
_entity_poly.pdbx_strand_id
1 'polypeptide(L)'
;MVLNATNPLTLNKFQQNKNDLERLKEISDNISKEYGCKIIVRPEQKLGNSHKNYLVYLAKNSYRKEIKNKLDFLMNHSHTWEDFKEKARALNLKVDDTKKYTTYLLEGSEQTKKIRDRSLKNDKFLKENLKERIEKNTIGYSVDEVVKLWKDKESIQEKGREKEIEILLEHWQVTKETEKDLVVTIDTAFDNEATIKIPARCVDKLENGQYKIFIKKGDRFSYLDKKSPANHKIMYGATVAKNLQRQSGNIPLYSDNVNIKLKQVFHEFDFLISQGLGFDRSFETIGEELKATYQETQHQLDKLDTKILEYVETTKTLPYEDTSIRDTIKNLTKERDDLRDTLYKVDKNIQYYQKSEQRLEAYQKNQSPKHKARDDDFEI
;
A
#
# COMPACT_ATOMS: atom_id res chain seq x y z
N MET A 1 -10.09 41.02 5.52
CA MET A 1 -10.18 40.76 6.97
C MET A 1 -8.81 40.33 7.45
N VAL A 2 -8.10 41.14 8.24
CA VAL A 2 -6.81 40.76 8.85
C VAL A 2 -7.12 40.21 10.23
N LEU A 3 -7.04 38.88 10.39
CA LEU A 3 -7.18 38.22 11.69
C LEU A 3 -5.84 38.27 12.41
N ASN A 4 -5.63 39.25 13.29
CA ASN A 4 -4.48 39.25 14.20
C ASN A 4 -4.85 38.49 15.47
N ALA A 5 -4.83 37.15 15.39
CA ALA A 5 -5.17 36.28 16.52
C ALA A 5 -3.89 35.59 17.03
N THR A 6 -3.21 36.20 17.99
CA THR A 6 -2.19 35.50 18.78
C THR A 6 -2.91 34.72 19.88
N ASN A 7 -2.67 33.41 19.98
CA ASN A 7 -3.25 32.60 21.04
C ASN A 7 -2.68 33.07 22.40
N PRO A 8 -3.52 33.51 23.35
CA PRO A 8 -3.03 34.12 24.60
C PRO A 8 -2.33 33.13 25.53
N LEU A 9 -2.56 31.82 25.35
CA LEU A 9 -1.96 30.77 26.18
C LEU A 9 -0.63 30.25 25.61
N THR A 10 -0.55 30.12 24.29
CA THR A 10 0.65 29.58 23.62
C THR A 10 1.55 30.66 23.02
N LEU A 11 1.09 31.91 22.99
CA LEU A 11 1.73 33.08 22.36
C LEU A 11 2.05 32.89 20.86
N ASN A 12 1.53 31.82 20.25
CA ASN A 12 1.70 31.54 18.84
C ASN A 12 0.75 32.41 18.02
N LYS A 13 1.29 33.03 16.97
CA LYS A 13 0.49 33.77 16.00
C LYS A 13 -0.31 32.80 15.14
N PHE A 14 -1.58 33.12 14.89
CA PHE A 14 -2.39 32.42 13.89
C PHE A 14 -1.67 32.46 12.54
N GLN A 15 -1.30 31.28 12.05
CA GLN A 15 -0.77 31.09 10.70
C GLN A 15 -1.73 30.17 9.96
N GLN A 16 -2.24 30.66 8.82
CA GLN A 16 -3.05 29.86 7.92
C GLN A 16 -2.18 29.37 6.77
N ASN A 17 -1.96 28.07 6.72
CA ASN A 17 -1.28 27.37 5.65
C ASN A 17 -2.29 26.89 4.59
N LYS A 18 -1.81 26.58 3.38
CA LYS A 18 -2.66 26.06 2.30
C LYS A 18 -3.42 24.78 2.69
N ASN A 19 -2.86 23.98 3.60
CA ASN A 19 -3.48 22.75 4.10
C ASN A 19 -4.62 23.00 5.12
N ASP A 20 -4.70 24.19 5.73
CA ASP A 20 -5.73 24.46 6.76
C ASP A 20 -7.12 24.59 6.16
N LEU A 21 -7.23 25.09 4.91
CA LEU A 21 -8.49 25.10 4.18
C LEU A 21 -9.03 23.68 3.98
N GLU A 22 -8.15 22.74 3.66
CA GLU A 22 -8.51 21.35 3.46
C GLU A 22 -8.93 20.68 4.78
N ARG A 23 -8.20 20.96 5.86
CA ARG A 23 -8.58 20.52 7.22
C ARG A 23 -9.95 21.07 7.66
N LEU A 24 -10.23 22.34 7.38
CA LEU A 24 -11.52 22.96 7.72
C LEU A 24 -12.68 22.35 6.89
N LYS A 25 -12.43 22.08 5.61
CA LYS A 25 -13.36 21.33 4.75
C LYS A 25 -13.64 19.93 5.33
N GLU A 26 -12.61 19.22 5.80
CA GLU A 26 -12.76 17.90 6.44
C GLU A 26 -13.57 17.94 7.73
N ILE A 27 -13.31 18.94 8.60
CA ILE A 27 -14.09 19.14 9.83
C ILE A 27 -15.55 19.39 9.48
N SER A 28 -15.81 20.26 8.49
CA SER A 28 -17.17 20.54 8.01
C SER A 28 -17.87 19.30 7.43
N ASP A 29 -17.17 18.49 6.64
CA ASP A 29 -17.72 17.26 6.08
C ASP A 29 -18.02 16.21 7.16
N ASN A 30 -17.15 16.08 8.18
CA ASN A 30 -17.36 15.17 9.31
C ASN A 30 -18.61 15.56 10.12
N ILE A 31 -18.76 16.85 10.43
CA ILE A 31 -19.96 17.37 11.08
C ILE A 31 -21.17 17.11 10.18
N SER A 32 -21.08 17.41 8.88
CA SER A 32 -22.18 17.16 7.96
C SER A 32 -22.60 15.69 7.95
N LYS A 33 -21.64 14.75 7.97
CA LYS A 33 -21.89 13.31 8.04
C LYS A 33 -22.58 12.90 9.34
N GLU A 34 -22.12 13.42 10.47
CA GLU A 34 -22.69 13.13 11.80
C GLU A 34 -24.17 13.53 11.87
N TYR A 35 -24.54 14.65 11.26
CA TYR A 35 -25.91 15.17 11.23
C TYR A 35 -26.72 14.74 10.00
N GLY A 36 -26.21 13.81 9.17
CA GLY A 36 -26.93 13.29 7.99
C GLY A 36 -27.06 14.27 6.82
N CYS A 37 -26.29 15.35 6.81
CA CYS A 37 -26.29 16.37 5.76
C CYS A 37 -25.53 15.91 4.51
N LYS A 38 -25.97 16.39 3.34
CA LYS A 38 -25.32 16.09 2.05
C LYS A 38 -23.94 16.73 1.97
N ILE A 39 -22.92 15.90 1.80
CA ILE A 39 -21.53 16.34 1.59
C ILE A 39 -21.37 16.83 0.15
N ILE A 40 -20.77 18.01 -0.02
CA ILE A 40 -20.47 18.57 -1.34
C ILE A 40 -19.32 17.78 -1.97
N VAL A 41 -19.61 17.09 -3.07
CA VAL A 41 -18.58 16.41 -3.88
C VAL A 41 -17.75 17.45 -4.61
N ARG A 42 -16.46 17.54 -4.28
CA ARG A 42 -15.53 18.50 -4.87
C ARG A 42 -14.69 17.82 -5.96
N PRO A 43 -14.39 18.47 -7.10
CA PRO A 43 -13.57 17.87 -8.18
C PRO A 43 -12.17 17.44 -7.72
N GLU A 44 -11.60 18.18 -6.77
CA GLU A 44 -10.32 17.91 -6.10
C GLU A 44 -10.35 16.67 -5.17
N GLN A 45 -11.54 16.09 -4.94
CA GLN A 45 -11.72 14.78 -4.30
C GLN A 45 -11.76 13.63 -5.33
N LYS A 46 -11.48 13.88 -6.62
CA LYS A 46 -11.31 12.82 -7.61
C LYS A 46 -9.83 12.52 -7.79
N LEU A 47 -9.50 11.24 -7.86
CA LEU A 47 -8.14 10.78 -8.09
C LEU A 47 -7.58 11.37 -9.40
N GLY A 48 -6.41 12.00 -9.34
CA GLY A 48 -5.79 12.69 -10.47
C GLY A 48 -5.07 11.75 -11.45
N ASN A 49 -3.77 11.99 -11.68
CA ASN A 49 -2.98 11.20 -12.64
C ASN A 49 -2.87 9.73 -12.22
N SER A 50 -3.56 8.85 -12.93
CA SER A 50 -3.54 7.40 -12.68
C SER A 50 -2.17 6.77 -12.96
N HIS A 51 -1.98 5.54 -12.50
CA HIS A 51 -0.78 4.76 -12.75
C HIS A 51 -0.49 4.60 -14.25
N LYS A 52 -1.50 4.26 -15.06
CA LYS A 52 -1.34 4.19 -16.53
C LYS A 52 -0.79 5.48 -17.14
N ASN A 53 -1.32 6.64 -16.74
CA ASN A 53 -0.85 7.94 -17.22
C ASN A 53 0.58 8.25 -16.73
N TYR A 54 0.90 7.83 -15.51
CA TYR A 54 2.24 7.95 -14.96
C TYR A 54 3.26 7.10 -15.71
N LEU A 55 2.92 5.87 -16.12
CA LEU A 55 3.78 5.04 -16.96
C LEU A 55 4.06 5.69 -18.32
N VAL A 56 3.06 6.28 -18.97
CA VAL A 56 3.24 7.03 -20.21
C VAL A 56 4.16 8.24 -20.00
N TYR A 57 3.99 8.96 -18.89
CA TYR A 57 4.88 10.06 -18.53
C TYR A 57 6.32 9.58 -18.27
N LEU A 58 6.48 8.45 -17.58
CA LEU A 58 7.78 7.84 -17.33
C LEU A 58 8.43 7.39 -18.62
N ALA A 59 7.72 6.78 -19.56
CA ALA A 59 8.25 6.39 -20.88
C ALA A 59 8.70 7.62 -21.69
N LYS A 60 7.96 8.73 -21.63
CA LYS A 60 8.36 9.98 -22.30
C LYS A 60 9.58 10.64 -21.65
N ASN A 61 9.73 10.51 -20.34
CA ASN A 61 10.88 11.05 -19.60
C ASN A 61 12.06 10.07 -19.46
N SER A 62 11.85 8.79 -19.72
CA SER A 62 12.86 7.75 -19.67
C SER A 62 13.88 7.94 -20.78
N TYR A 63 13.49 8.50 -21.94
CA TYR A 63 14.44 8.76 -23.03
C TYR A 63 15.65 9.58 -22.57
N ARG A 64 15.44 10.64 -21.77
CA ARG A 64 16.57 11.41 -21.21
C ARG A 64 17.44 10.57 -20.28
N LYS A 65 16.82 9.73 -19.45
CA LYS A 65 17.53 8.86 -18.51
C LYS A 65 18.33 7.77 -19.25
N GLU A 66 17.72 7.14 -20.25
CA GLU A 66 18.35 6.12 -21.07
C GLU A 66 19.50 6.69 -21.89
N ILE A 67 19.30 7.85 -22.53
CA ILE A 67 20.38 8.58 -23.22
C ILE A 67 21.52 8.84 -22.23
N LYS A 68 21.27 9.43 -21.05
CA LYS A 68 22.32 9.65 -20.05
C LYS A 68 23.06 8.36 -19.67
N ASN A 69 22.33 7.27 -19.43
CA ASN A 69 22.93 5.97 -19.08
C ASN A 69 23.83 5.43 -20.20
N LYS A 70 23.39 5.54 -21.47
CA LYS A 70 24.17 5.16 -22.66
C LYS A 70 25.38 6.06 -22.82
N LEU A 71 25.24 7.38 -22.69
CA LEU A 71 26.35 8.33 -22.76
C LEU A 71 27.38 8.07 -21.66
N ASP A 72 26.96 7.88 -20.40
CA ASP A 72 27.85 7.57 -19.28
C ASP A 72 28.64 6.29 -19.50
N PHE A 73 27.99 5.27 -20.07
CA PHE A 73 28.64 4.03 -20.43
C PHE A 73 29.63 4.23 -21.56
N LEU A 74 29.19 4.75 -22.70
CA LEU A 74 30.01 4.94 -23.90
C LEU A 74 31.22 5.86 -23.62
N MET A 75 31.06 6.86 -22.77
CA MET A 75 32.13 7.77 -22.36
C MET A 75 33.32 7.04 -21.70
N ASN A 76 33.10 5.89 -21.06
CA ASN A 76 34.16 5.06 -20.46
C ASN A 76 34.67 3.94 -21.38
N HIS A 77 34.02 3.72 -22.54
CA HIS A 77 34.30 2.58 -23.42
C HIS A 77 34.64 3.03 -24.86
N SER A 78 34.86 4.33 -25.08
CA SER A 78 35.20 4.89 -26.40
C SER A 78 36.53 5.63 -26.33
N HIS A 79 37.23 5.73 -27.46
CA HIS A 79 38.56 6.36 -27.56
C HIS A 79 38.61 7.63 -28.41
N THR A 80 37.78 7.68 -29.44
CA THR A 80 37.62 8.86 -30.29
C THR A 80 36.15 9.21 -30.39
N TRP A 81 35.86 10.41 -30.89
CA TRP A 81 34.48 10.82 -31.12
C TRP A 81 33.80 9.97 -32.20
N GLU A 82 34.54 9.54 -33.21
CA GLU A 82 34.09 8.66 -34.28
C GLU A 82 33.76 7.26 -33.74
N ASP A 83 34.66 6.68 -32.94
CA ASP A 83 34.47 5.41 -32.24
C ASP A 83 33.26 5.46 -31.30
N PHE A 84 33.10 6.58 -30.57
CA PHE A 84 31.92 6.83 -29.75
C PHE A 84 30.62 6.80 -30.57
N LYS A 85 30.59 7.46 -31.74
CA LYS A 85 29.41 7.45 -32.63
C LYS A 85 29.12 6.07 -33.23
N GLU A 86 30.15 5.28 -33.49
CA GLU A 86 29.99 3.90 -33.97
C GLU A 86 29.39 3.00 -32.88
N LYS A 87 29.96 3.02 -31.67
CA LYS A 87 29.45 2.29 -30.51
C LYS A 87 28.06 2.77 -30.10
N ALA A 88 27.79 4.07 -30.17
CA ALA A 88 26.45 4.62 -29.90
C ALA A 88 25.41 4.05 -30.86
N ARG A 89 25.71 3.99 -32.17
CA ARG A 89 24.83 3.37 -33.17
C ARG A 89 24.58 1.90 -32.88
N ALA A 90 25.61 1.15 -32.48
CA ALA A 90 25.46 -0.25 -32.07
C ALA A 90 24.55 -0.44 -30.83
N LEU A 91 24.44 0.58 -29.97
CA LEU A 91 23.51 0.62 -28.83
C LEU A 91 22.18 1.33 -29.16
N ASN A 92 21.82 1.44 -30.44
CA ASN A 92 20.61 2.11 -30.93
C ASN A 92 20.50 3.58 -30.48
N LEU A 93 21.63 4.27 -30.33
CA LEU A 93 21.68 5.71 -30.03
C LEU A 93 22.30 6.45 -31.20
N LYS A 94 21.45 7.16 -31.96
CA LYS A 94 21.91 8.07 -33.02
C LYS A 94 22.41 9.37 -32.41
N VAL A 95 23.66 9.70 -32.72
CA VAL A 95 24.31 10.97 -32.36
C VAL A 95 24.46 11.79 -33.62
N ASP A 96 23.86 12.99 -33.65
CA ASP A 96 23.92 13.92 -34.77
C ASP A 96 24.53 15.24 -34.29
N ASP A 97 25.76 15.49 -34.72
CA ASP A 97 26.59 16.64 -34.36
C ASP A 97 26.87 17.58 -35.54
N THR A 98 26.08 17.46 -36.61
CA THR A 98 26.22 18.25 -37.85
C THR A 98 25.79 19.71 -37.71
N LYS A 99 24.93 19.99 -36.72
CA LYS A 99 24.37 21.33 -36.46
C LYS A 99 25.00 21.96 -35.23
N LYS A 100 24.56 23.17 -34.89
CA LYS A 100 24.99 23.92 -33.69
C LYS A 100 24.92 23.13 -32.37
N TYR A 101 23.97 22.20 -32.25
CA TYR A 101 23.78 21.42 -31.03
C TYR A 101 23.90 19.93 -31.36
N THR A 102 24.60 19.19 -30.50
CA THR A 102 24.62 17.73 -30.60
C THR A 102 23.25 17.21 -30.18
N THR A 103 22.68 16.32 -30.98
CA THR A 103 21.36 15.75 -30.73
C THR A 103 21.41 14.23 -30.67
N TYR A 104 20.55 13.69 -29.82
CA TYR A 104 20.44 12.29 -29.49
C TYR A 104 19.05 11.77 -29.82
N LEU A 105 18.99 10.61 -30.45
CA LEU A 105 17.76 9.90 -30.77
C LEU A 105 17.96 8.40 -30.51
N LEU A 106 17.09 7.81 -29.70
CA LEU A 106 17.05 6.37 -29.47
C LEU A 106 16.31 5.71 -30.63
N GLU A 107 17.07 5.07 -31.52
CA GLU A 107 16.52 4.33 -32.64
C GLU A 107 15.83 3.04 -32.15
N GLY A 108 14.72 2.64 -32.78
CA GLY A 108 13.91 1.51 -32.32
C GLY A 108 13.00 1.81 -31.12
N SER A 109 12.93 3.07 -30.65
CA SER A 109 11.96 3.53 -29.65
C SER A 109 10.85 4.40 -30.27
N GLU A 110 9.78 4.68 -29.52
CA GLU A 110 8.73 5.65 -29.94
C GLU A 110 9.17 7.13 -29.79
N GLN A 111 10.47 7.40 -29.64
CA GLN A 111 10.98 8.76 -29.51
C GLN A 111 10.79 9.54 -30.82
N THR A 112 9.87 10.50 -30.81
CA THR A 112 9.60 11.35 -32.00
C THR A 112 10.48 12.59 -32.09
N LYS A 113 10.91 13.14 -30.94
CA LYS A 113 11.70 14.38 -30.87
C LYS A 113 13.15 14.10 -30.46
N LYS A 114 14.11 14.58 -31.26
CA LYS A 114 15.54 14.57 -30.90
C LYS A 114 15.80 15.38 -29.63
N ILE A 115 16.66 14.90 -28.75
CA ILE A 115 17.04 15.58 -27.50
C ILE A 115 18.42 16.21 -27.68
N ARG A 116 18.54 17.52 -27.41
CA ARG A 116 19.83 18.23 -27.43
C ARG A 116 20.65 17.89 -26.19
N ASP A 117 21.97 17.85 -26.31
CA ASP A 117 22.94 17.75 -25.20
C ASP A 117 22.59 18.64 -23.99
N ARG A 118 22.41 19.95 -24.18
CA ARG A 118 22.02 20.90 -23.13
C ARG A 118 20.68 20.58 -22.46
N SER A 119 19.80 19.85 -23.15
CA SER A 119 18.49 19.45 -22.60
C SER A 119 18.59 18.26 -21.64
N LEU A 120 19.77 17.65 -21.53
CA LEU A 120 20.07 16.63 -20.54
C LEU A 120 20.34 17.23 -19.15
N LYS A 121 20.52 18.56 -19.02
CA LYS A 121 20.72 19.26 -17.73
C LYS A 121 21.86 18.67 -16.90
N ASN A 122 22.97 18.31 -17.54
CA ASN A 122 24.21 17.92 -16.88
C ASN A 122 25.36 18.18 -17.86
N ASP A 123 26.29 19.04 -17.45
CA ASP A 123 27.37 19.56 -18.30
C ASP A 123 28.32 18.45 -18.76
N LYS A 124 28.42 17.35 -18.02
CA LYS A 124 29.18 16.15 -18.41
C LYS A 124 28.81 15.61 -19.80
N PHE A 125 27.56 15.80 -20.23
CA PHE A 125 27.06 15.28 -21.51
C PHE A 125 27.14 16.28 -22.68
N LEU A 126 27.74 17.45 -22.46
CA LEU A 126 28.11 18.35 -23.55
C LEU A 126 29.19 17.70 -24.42
N LYS A 127 29.15 17.98 -25.72
CA LYS A 127 30.04 17.36 -26.71
C LYS A 127 31.52 17.52 -26.34
N GLU A 128 31.89 18.74 -25.95
CA GLU A 128 33.25 19.12 -25.62
C GLU A 128 33.75 18.34 -24.40
N ASN A 129 32.93 18.25 -23.36
CA ASN A 129 33.26 17.51 -22.13
C ASN A 129 33.32 16.00 -22.34
N LEU A 130 32.43 15.45 -23.18
CA LEU A 130 32.48 14.04 -23.57
C LEU A 130 33.77 13.73 -24.32
N LYS A 131 34.17 14.55 -25.29
CA LYS A 131 35.42 14.38 -26.04
C LYS A 131 36.64 14.40 -25.12
N GLU A 132 36.75 15.43 -24.26
CA GLU A 132 37.87 15.54 -23.33
C GLU A 132 37.98 14.34 -22.38
N ARG A 133 36.85 13.79 -21.94
CA ARG A 133 36.83 12.60 -21.09
C ARG A 133 37.16 11.31 -21.85
N ILE A 134 36.70 11.19 -23.10
CA ILE A 134 36.95 10.05 -23.98
C ILE A 134 38.44 9.93 -24.32
N GLU A 135 39.11 11.04 -24.60
CA GLU A 135 40.55 11.09 -24.90
C GLU A 135 41.44 10.61 -23.73
N LYS A 136 40.91 10.61 -22.50
CA LYS A 136 41.60 10.09 -21.30
C LYS A 136 41.49 8.58 -21.12
N ASN A 137 40.70 7.88 -21.95
CA ASN A 137 40.57 6.43 -21.85
C ASN A 137 41.82 5.73 -22.40
N THR A 138 42.31 4.73 -21.68
CA THR A 138 43.49 3.94 -22.06
C THR A 138 43.15 2.54 -22.57
N ILE A 139 41.95 2.04 -22.26
CA ILE A 139 41.48 0.68 -22.59
C ILE A 139 40.59 0.72 -23.83
N GLY A 140 40.98 -0.02 -24.88
CA GLY A 140 40.21 -0.16 -26.11
C GLY A 140 39.22 -1.30 -26.02
N TYR A 141 37.95 -0.99 -26.29
CA TYR A 141 36.89 -1.98 -26.48
C TYR A 141 36.48 -1.99 -27.94
N SER A 142 36.30 -3.18 -28.51
CA SER A 142 35.65 -3.36 -29.80
C SER A 142 34.14 -3.08 -29.70
N VAL A 143 33.48 -2.82 -30.84
CA VAL A 143 32.03 -2.61 -30.88
C VAL A 143 31.28 -3.81 -30.29
N ASP A 144 31.69 -5.03 -30.62
CA ASP A 144 31.07 -6.26 -30.14
C ASP A 144 31.20 -6.43 -28.61
N GLU A 145 32.35 -6.09 -28.04
CA GLU A 145 32.55 -6.12 -26.58
C GLU A 145 31.67 -5.09 -25.88
N VAL A 146 31.56 -3.88 -26.42
CA VAL A 146 30.69 -2.83 -25.87
C VAL A 146 29.23 -3.25 -25.89
N VAL A 147 28.77 -3.91 -26.97
CA VAL A 147 27.41 -4.45 -27.05
C VAL A 147 27.18 -5.54 -26.01
N LYS A 148 28.14 -6.46 -25.80
CA LYS A 148 28.05 -7.50 -24.76
C LYS A 148 28.00 -6.89 -23.36
N LEU A 149 28.94 -6.00 -23.03
CA LEU A 149 29.01 -5.33 -21.73
C LEU A 149 27.75 -4.50 -21.45
N TRP A 150 27.17 -3.87 -22.47
CA TRP A 150 25.91 -3.16 -22.34
C TRP A 150 24.75 -4.11 -22.01
N LYS A 151 24.65 -5.25 -22.73
CA LYS A 151 23.63 -6.27 -22.45
C LYS A 151 23.77 -6.86 -21.05
N ASP A 152 25.00 -7.12 -20.59
CA ASP A 152 25.25 -7.60 -19.23
C ASP A 152 24.85 -6.56 -18.20
N LYS A 153 25.18 -5.28 -18.43
CA LYS A 153 24.75 -4.16 -17.59
C LYS A 153 23.23 -4.03 -17.54
N GLU A 154 22.54 -4.13 -18.69
CA GLU A 154 21.08 -4.12 -18.75
C GLU A 154 20.47 -5.31 -18.01
N SER A 155 21.03 -6.51 -18.17
CA SER A 155 20.60 -7.72 -17.45
C SER A 155 20.74 -7.58 -15.94
N ILE A 156 21.85 -7.03 -15.45
CA ILE A 156 22.07 -6.75 -14.03
C ILE A 156 21.07 -5.69 -13.52
N GLN A 157 20.87 -4.61 -14.29
CA GLN A 157 19.90 -3.58 -13.94
C GLN A 157 18.47 -4.11 -13.90
N GLU A 158 18.09 -4.95 -14.86
CA GLU A 158 16.76 -5.55 -14.94
C GLU A 158 16.53 -6.54 -13.79
N LYS A 159 17.52 -7.40 -13.47
CA LYS A 159 17.48 -8.28 -12.30
C LYS A 159 17.36 -7.50 -10.98
N GLY A 160 17.93 -6.29 -10.93
CA GLY A 160 17.85 -5.38 -9.77
C GLY A 160 16.59 -4.51 -9.72
N ARG A 161 15.76 -4.48 -10.77
CA ARG A 161 14.51 -3.70 -10.77
C ARG A 161 13.49 -4.40 -9.87
N GLU A 162 13.01 -3.65 -8.89
CA GLU A 162 11.92 -4.12 -8.06
C GLU A 162 10.65 -4.26 -8.90
N LYS A 163 10.10 -5.48 -8.90
CA LYS A 163 8.80 -5.77 -9.50
C LYS A 163 7.71 -5.08 -8.69
N GLU A 164 6.73 -4.55 -9.41
CA GLU A 164 5.52 -4.00 -8.81
C GLU A 164 4.64 -5.14 -8.29
N ILE A 165 4.09 -4.93 -7.09
CA ILE A 165 3.07 -5.78 -6.50
C ILE A 165 1.74 -5.15 -6.87
N GLU A 166 0.92 -5.91 -7.59
CA GLU A 166 -0.44 -5.52 -7.97
C GLU A 166 -1.44 -5.95 -6.89
N ILE A 167 -2.33 -5.05 -6.50
CA ILE A 167 -3.35 -5.31 -5.47
C ILE A 167 -4.68 -4.74 -5.95
N LEU A 168 -5.74 -5.55 -5.86
CA LEU A 168 -7.10 -5.07 -6.07
C LEU A 168 -7.68 -4.64 -4.71
N LEU A 169 -8.06 -3.37 -4.62
CA LEU A 169 -8.75 -2.77 -3.48
C LEU A 169 -10.22 -2.55 -3.81
N GLU A 170 -11.07 -2.89 -2.85
CA GLU A 170 -12.51 -2.67 -2.93
C GLU A 170 -12.89 -1.28 -2.42
N HIS A 171 -14.08 -0.82 -2.82
CA HIS A 171 -14.56 0.53 -2.51
C HIS A 171 -14.61 0.82 -1.00
N TRP A 172 -15.04 -0.16 -0.19
CA TRP A 172 -15.20 0.01 1.26
C TRP A 172 -13.87 0.19 2.00
N GLN A 173 -12.74 -0.25 1.41
CA GLN A 173 -11.41 -0.10 2.01
C GLN A 173 -10.89 1.33 1.88
N VAL A 174 -11.44 2.11 0.95
CA VAL A 174 -11.04 3.48 0.67
C VAL A 174 -11.82 4.44 1.57
N THR A 175 -11.08 5.25 2.34
CA THR A 175 -11.68 6.28 3.21
C THR A 175 -12.01 7.54 2.42
N LYS A 176 -11.10 7.97 1.53
CA LYS A 176 -11.23 9.21 0.75
C LYS A 176 -10.37 9.19 -0.50
N GLU A 177 -10.88 9.78 -1.56
CA GLU A 177 -10.13 10.13 -2.76
C GLU A 177 -9.70 11.62 -2.68
N THR A 178 -8.46 11.89 -3.09
CA THR A 178 -7.95 13.25 -3.35
C THR A 178 -7.27 13.27 -4.71
N GLU A 179 -7.05 14.46 -5.26
CA GLU A 179 -6.31 14.63 -6.52
C GLU A 179 -4.93 13.93 -6.49
N LYS A 180 -4.27 13.93 -5.33
CA LYS A 180 -2.90 13.43 -5.17
C LYS A 180 -2.81 12.02 -4.63
N ASP A 181 -3.73 11.62 -3.76
CA ASP A 181 -3.64 10.40 -2.96
C ASP A 181 -5.00 9.69 -2.84
N LEU A 182 -4.97 8.36 -2.90
CA LEU A 182 -6.00 7.47 -2.40
C LEU A 182 -5.74 7.19 -0.91
N VAL A 183 -6.67 7.58 -0.04
CA VAL A 183 -6.54 7.43 1.41
C VAL A 183 -7.24 6.15 1.84
N VAL A 184 -6.48 5.24 2.47
CA VAL A 184 -6.93 3.89 2.85
C VAL A 184 -6.64 3.67 4.33
N THR A 185 -7.58 3.07 5.05
CA THR A 185 -7.39 2.64 6.44
C THR A 185 -6.90 1.21 6.50
N ILE A 186 -5.75 0.99 7.14
CA ILE A 186 -5.20 -0.34 7.37
C ILE A 186 -5.18 -0.72 8.86
N ASP A 187 -5.37 -2.01 9.12
CA ASP A 187 -5.16 -2.61 10.43
C ASP A 187 -3.69 -3.00 10.55
N THR A 188 -2.97 -2.34 11.44
CA THR A 188 -1.59 -2.71 11.73
C THR A 188 -1.52 -3.94 12.63
N ALA A 189 -0.36 -4.59 12.68
CA ALA A 189 -0.14 -5.79 13.51
C ALA A 189 -0.37 -5.58 15.02
N PHE A 190 -0.49 -4.34 15.48
CA PHE A 190 -0.70 -3.97 16.89
C PHE A 190 -2.08 -3.33 17.14
N ASP A 191 -3.10 -3.63 16.31
CA ASP A 191 -4.47 -3.13 16.46
C ASP A 191 -4.61 -1.60 16.52
N ASN A 192 -3.70 -0.87 15.87
CA ASN A 192 -3.92 0.54 15.57
C ASN A 192 -4.43 0.64 14.12
N GLU A 193 -5.64 1.18 13.96
CA GLU A 193 -6.10 1.66 12.67
C GLU A 193 -5.17 2.80 12.23
N ALA A 194 -4.48 2.59 11.12
CA ALA A 194 -3.59 3.58 10.53
C ALA A 194 -4.13 4.03 9.18
N THR A 195 -3.97 5.31 8.87
CA THR A 195 -4.33 5.85 7.57
C THR A 195 -3.09 5.94 6.70
N ILE A 196 -3.14 5.30 5.53
CA ILE A 196 -2.08 5.37 4.51
C ILE A 196 -2.56 6.24 3.36
N LYS A 197 -1.66 7.10 2.87
CA LYS A 197 -1.85 7.86 1.63
C LYS A 197 -1.11 7.16 0.50
N ILE A 198 -1.84 6.60 -0.46
CA ILE A 198 -1.31 5.96 -1.66
C ILE A 198 -1.35 6.99 -2.80
N PRO A 199 -0.21 7.44 -3.34
CA PRO A 199 -0.21 8.43 -4.40
C PRO A 199 -1.01 7.98 -5.64
N ALA A 200 -1.73 8.89 -6.29
CA ALA A 200 -2.55 8.64 -7.48
C ALA A 200 -1.75 7.96 -8.61
N ARG A 201 -0.45 8.26 -8.71
CA ARG A 201 0.49 7.61 -9.65
C ARG A 201 0.63 6.10 -9.45
N CYS A 202 0.17 5.55 -8.33
CA CYS A 202 0.20 4.13 -7.98
C CYS A 202 -1.17 3.47 -8.11
N VAL A 203 -2.18 4.18 -8.62
CA VAL A 203 -3.58 3.73 -8.56
C VAL A 203 -4.24 3.90 -9.93
N ASP A 204 -4.95 2.86 -10.39
CA ASP A 204 -5.90 2.93 -11.49
C ASP A 204 -7.30 2.62 -10.95
N LYS A 205 -8.24 3.54 -11.13
CA LYS A 205 -9.66 3.33 -10.77
C LYS A 205 -10.35 2.58 -11.90
N LEU A 206 -11.04 1.49 -11.57
CA LEU A 206 -11.77 0.65 -12.52
C LEU A 206 -13.21 1.15 -12.69
N GLU A 207 -13.84 0.77 -13.80
CA GLU A 207 -15.22 1.16 -14.14
C GLU A 207 -16.25 0.66 -13.12
N ASN A 208 -15.98 -0.49 -12.49
CA ASN A 208 -16.81 -1.09 -11.44
C ASN A 208 -16.62 -0.43 -10.04
N GLY A 209 -15.81 0.62 -9.94
CA GLY A 209 -15.56 1.35 -8.69
C GLY A 209 -14.46 0.77 -7.79
N GLN A 210 -13.82 -0.33 -8.18
CA GLN A 210 -12.63 -0.88 -7.52
C GLN A 210 -11.35 -0.14 -7.92
N TYR A 211 -10.26 -0.39 -7.20
CA TYR A 211 -8.96 0.25 -7.44
C TYR A 211 -7.87 -0.80 -7.64
N LYS A 212 -7.10 -0.65 -8.72
CA LYS A 212 -5.89 -1.43 -8.93
C LYS A 212 -4.68 -0.63 -8.47
N ILE A 213 -3.95 -1.18 -7.51
CA ILE A 213 -2.83 -0.53 -6.82
C ILE A 213 -1.52 -1.18 -7.24
N PHE A 214 -0.50 -0.36 -7.49
CA PHE A 214 0.83 -0.75 -7.94
C PHE A 214 1.90 -0.22 -6.97
N ILE A 215 2.52 -1.12 -6.21
CA ILE A 215 3.48 -0.77 -5.14
C ILE A 215 4.78 -1.56 -5.30
N LYS A 216 5.94 -0.91 -5.17
CA LYS A 216 7.25 -1.57 -5.08
C LYS A 216 7.65 -1.82 -3.64
N LYS A 217 8.49 -2.82 -3.38
CA LYS A 217 8.89 -3.19 -2.01
C LYS A 217 9.56 -2.03 -1.27
N GLY A 218 10.41 -1.27 -1.96
CA GLY A 218 11.14 -0.12 -1.45
C GLY A 218 10.39 1.20 -1.48
N ASP A 219 9.15 1.26 -2.02
CA ASP A 219 8.35 2.48 -2.01
C ASP A 219 8.07 2.93 -0.57
N ARG A 220 7.95 4.24 -0.36
CA ARG A 220 7.73 4.86 0.95
C ARG A 220 6.40 5.59 0.95
N PHE A 221 5.54 5.22 1.88
CA PHE A 221 4.21 5.79 2.04
C PHE A 221 4.12 6.51 3.38
N SER A 222 3.46 7.67 3.38
CA SER A 222 3.12 8.36 4.60
C SER A 222 2.02 7.58 5.32
N TYR A 223 2.25 7.28 6.60
CA TYR A 223 1.22 6.72 7.46
C TYR A 223 0.99 7.61 8.68
N LEU A 224 -0.28 7.66 9.10
CA LEU A 224 -0.76 8.37 10.26
C LEU A 224 -1.38 7.38 11.24
N ASP A 225 -0.80 7.26 12.43
CA ASP A 225 -1.38 6.45 13.52
C ASP A 225 -2.50 7.25 14.19
N LYS A 226 -3.70 6.68 14.30
CA LYS A 226 -4.83 7.33 14.99
C LYS A 226 -4.51 7.67 16.45
N LYS A 227 -3.68 6.88 17.14
CA LYS A 227 -3.30 7.13 18.54
C LYS A 227 -2.25 8.23 18.69
N SER A 228 -1.54 8.60 17.62
CA SER A 228 -0.52 9.66 17.65
C SER A 228 -0.47 10.42 16.32
N PRO A 229 -1.49 11.25 16.02
CA PRO A 229 -1.59 11.97 14.74
C PRO A 229 -0.46 12.99 14.51
N ALA A 230 0.24 13.40 15.56
CA ALA A 230 1.39 14.30 15.45
C ALA A 230 2.63 13.61 14.84
N ASN A 231 2.71 12.28 14.90
CA ASN A 231 3.87 11.51 14.45
C ASN A 231 3.65 10.97 13.03
N HIS A 232 4.04 11.78 12.03
CA HIS A 232 4.15 11.28 10.67
C HIS A 232 5.28 10.27 10.60
N LYS A 233 4.97 9.05 10.16
CA LYS A 233 5.95 8.00 10.01
C LYS A 233 5.88 7.42 8.59
N ILE A 234 6.93 6.73 8.17
CA ILE A 234 7.07 6.15 6.83
C ILE A 234 6.86 4.65 6.90
N MET A 235 6.00 4.11 6.04
CA MET A 235 5.80 2.68 5.87
C MET A 235 6.36 2.24 4.51
N TYR A 236 7.08 1.13 4.49
CA TYR A 236 7.62 0.56 3.25
C TYR A 236 6.55 -0.18 2.46
N GLY A 237 6.67 -0.15 1.13
CA GLY A 237 5.69 -0.73 0.22
C GLY A 237 5.48 -2.23 0.41
N ALA A 238 6.51 -2.98 0.81
CA ALA A 238 6.34 -4.39 1.20
C ALA A 238 5.34 -4.56 2.36
N THR A 239 5.40 -3.69 3.36
CA THR A 239 4.50 -3.70 4.52
C THR A 239 3.11 -3.20 4.16
N VAL A 240 3.02 -2.14 3.35
CA VAL A 240 1.74 -1.64 2.83
C VAL A 240 1.02 -2.74 2.04
N ALA A 241 1.72 -3.37 1.09
CA ALA A 241 1.17 -4.44 0.27
C ALA A 241 0.65 -5.60 1.12
N LYS A 242 1.45 -6.05 2.11
CA LYS A 242 1.05 -7.12 3.02
C LYS A 242 -0.22 -6.77 3.81
N ASN A 243 -0.35 -5.55 4.31
CA ASN A 243 -1.52 -5.13 5.08
C ASN A 243 -2.77 -5.01 4.19
N LEU A 244 -2.65 -4.40 3.01
CA LEU A 244 -3.76 -4.27 2.06
C LEU A 244 -4.25 -5.65 1.58
N GLN A 245 -3.34 -6.57 1.26
CA GLN A 245 -3.69 -7.94 0.88
C GLN A 245 -4.38 -8.69 2.02
N ARG A 246 -3.92 -8.51 3.27
CA ARG A 246 -4.53 -9.12 4.44
C ARG A 246 -5.96 -8.63 4.70
N GLN A 247 -6.25 -7.37 4.40
CA GLN A 247 -7.60 -6.80 4.55
C GLN A 247 -8.52 -7.12 3.38
N SER A 248 -7.99 -7.25 2.16
CA SER A 248 -8.79 -7.52 0.95
C SER A 248 -9.09 -9.00 0.74
N GLY A 249 -8.57 -9.90 1.58
CA GLY A 249 -8.67 -11.35 1.38
C GLY A 249 -7.89 -11.91 0.17
N ASN A 250 -7.26 -11.05 -0.64
CA ASN A 250 -6.51 -11.39 -1.86
C ASN A 250 -5.10 -11.92 -1.55
N ILE A 251 -5.03 -13.11 -0.95
CA ILE A 251 -3.82 -13.93 -0.81
C ILE A 251 -3.82 -14.94 -1.98
N PRO A 252 -2.68 -15.23 -2.65
CA PRO A 252 -2.61 -16.33 -3.60
C PRO A 252 -3.18 -17.62 -2.98
N LEU A 253 -3.97 -18.37 -3.74
CA LEU A 253 -4.69 -19.60 -3.37
C LEU A 253 -3.82 -20.79 -2.89
N TYR A 254 -2.64 -20.54 -2.35
CA TYR A 254 -1.78 -21.53 -1.71
C TYR A 254 -1.42 -21.07 -0.31
N SER A 255 -2.38 -21.17 0.62
CA SER A 255 -2.11 -21.28 2.06
C SER A 255 -3.39 -21.75 2.74
N ASP A 256 -3.39 -23.01 3.19
CA ASP A 256 -4.45 -23.66 3.95
C ASP A 256 -4.69 -22.99 5.31
N ASN A 257 -5.29 -21.80 5.34
CA ASN A 257 -5.61 -21.12 6.59
C ASN A 257 -7.13 -21.03 6.77
N VAL A 258 -7.65 -21.81 7.72
CA VAL A 258 -9.06 -21.87 8.12
C VAL A 258 -9.65 -20.47 8.39
N ASN A 259 -8.84 -19.53 8.90
CA ASN A 259 -9.26 -18.14 9.13
C ASN A 259 -9.55 -17.34 7.84
N ILE A 260 -8.96 -17.71 6.71
CA ILE A 260 -9.20 -17.04 5.42
C ILE A 260 -10.55 -17.48 4.85
N LYS A 261 -10.83 -18.79 4.91
CA LYS A 261 -12.14 -19.37 4.52
C LYS A 261 -13.27 -18.79 5.36
N LEU A 262 -13.07 -18.69 6.68
CA LEU A 262 -14.07 -18.12 7.60
C LEU A 262 -14.37 -16.64 7.30
N LYS A 263 -13.35 -15.85 6.96
CA LYS A 263 -13.55 -14.44 6.59
C LYS A 263 -14.26 -14.26 5.26
N GLN A 264 -14.03 -15.15 4.28
CA GLN A 264 -14.76 -15.16 3.02
C GLN A 264 -16.24 -15.45 3.26
N VAL A 265 -16.56 -16.43 4.10
CA VAL A 265 -17.95 -16.73 4.49
C VAL A 265 -18.62 -15.53 5.16
N PHE A 266 -17.92 -14.79 6.04
CA PHE A 266 -18.46 -13.55 6.61
C PHE A 266 -18.71 -12.43 5.58
N HIS A 267 -17.87 -12.33 4.55
CA HIS A 267 -18.07 -11.34 3.48
C HIS A 267 -19.22 -11.72 2.54
N GLU A 268 -19.33 -13.00 2.18
CA GLU A 268 -20.46 -13.53 1.41
C GLU A 268 -21.77 -13.32 2.17
N PHE A 269 -21.76 -13.52 3.49
CA PHE A 269 -22.89 -13.23 4.36
C PHE A 269 -23.29 -11.74 4.35
N ASP A 270 -22.34 -10.83 4.57
CA ASP A 270 -22.59 -9.38 4.51
C ASP A 270 -23.13 -8.93 3.14
N PHE A 271 -22.64 -9.55 2.07
CA PHE A 271 -23.14 -9.32 0.71
C PHE A 271 -24.59 -9.77 0.55
N LEU A 272 -24.96 -10.98 1.00
CA LEU A 272 -26.33 -11.48 0.91
C LEU A 272 -27.33 -10.62 1.71
N ILE A 273 -26.93 -10.09 2.88
CA ILE A 273 -27.72 -9.09 3.62
C ILE A 273 -27.95 -7.84 2.74
N SER A 274 -26.89 -7.33 2.10
CA SER A 274 -26.99 -6.13 1.25
C SER A 274 -27.92 -6.31 0.05
N GLN A 275 -28.03 -7.53 -0.47
CA GLN A 275 -28.89 -7.89 -1.61
C GLN A 275 -30.30 -8.33 -1.19
N GLY A 276 -30.56 -8.49 0.11
CA GLY A 276 -31.86 -8.88 0.64
C GLY A 276 -32.26 -10.33 0.41
N LEU A 277 -31.27 -11.21 0.29
CA LEU A 277 -31.48 -12.66 0.12
C LEU A 277 -31.44 -13.34 1.50
N GLY A 278 -32.34 -14.30 1.73
CA GLY A 278 -32.39 -15.08 2.97
C GLY A 278 -31.29 -16.14 3.06
N PHE A 279 -31.01 -16.60 4.29
CA PHE A 279 -29.84 -17.42 4.64
C PHE A 279 -30.19 -18.89 4.87
N ASP A 280 -29.18 -19.78 4.77
CA ASP A 280 -29.27 -21.18 5.16
C ASP A 280 -28.76 -21.44 6.59
N ARG A 281 -29.01 -22.63 7.12
CA ARG A 281 -28.65 -23.07 8.48
C ARG A 281 -27.14 -23.03 8.81
N SER A 282 -26.27 -22.82 7.81
CA SER A 282 -24.82 -22.99 7.96
C SER A 282 -24.16 -21.90 8.83
N PHE A 283 -24.71 -20.69 8.85
CA PHE A 283 -24.14 -19.55 9.59
C PHE A 283 -24.32 -19.66 11.12
N GLU A 284 -25.49 -20.11 11.58
CA GLU A 284 -25.74 -20.38 13.00
C GLU A 284 -24.76 -21.45 13.52
N THR A 285 -24.52 -22.49 12.72
CA THR A 285 -23.54 -23.54 13.04
C THR A 285 -22.12 -22.98 13.20
N ILE A 286 -21.71 -22.01 12.36
CA ILE A 286 -20.41 -21.34 12.49
C ILE A 286 -20.32 -20.55 13.80
N GLY A 287 -21.38 -19.85 14.19
CA GLY A 287 -21.44 -19.13 15.46
C GLY A 287 -21.29 -20.07 16.66
N GLU A 288 -21.98 -21.21 16.64
CA GLU A 288 -21.89 -22.24 17.68
C GLU A 288 -20.49 -22.88 17.75
N GLU A 289 -19.89 -23.23 16.61
CA GLU A 289 -18.55 -23.81 16.53
C GLU A 289 -17.46 -22.84 17.06
N LEU A 290 -17.56 -21.54 16.72
CA LEU A 290 -16.64 -20.54 17.22
C LEU A 290 -16.71 -20.39 18.74
N LYS A 291 -17.93 -20.38 19.29
CA LYS A 291 -18.16 -20.29 20.74
C LYS A 291 -17.65 -21.53 21.46
N ALA A 292 -17.88 -22.73 20.92
CA ALA A 292 -17.36 -23.98 21.47
C ALA A 292 -15.82 -24.00 21.46
N THR A 293 -15.21 -23.63 20.33
CA THR A 293 -13.75 -23.56 20.17
C THR A 293 -13.11 -22.57 21.15
N TYR A 294 -13.75 -21.41 21.37
CA TYR A 294 -13.29 -20.44 22.36
C TYR A 294 -13.29 -21.01 23.78
N GLN A 295 -14.40 -21.63 24.19
CA GLN A 295 -14.54 -22.21 25.53
C GLN A 295 -13.55 -23.35 25.77
N GLU A 296 -13.34 -24.22 24.78
CA GLU A 296 -12.37 -25.31 24.87
C GLU A 296 -10.93 -24.78 25.00
N THR A 297 -10.57 -23.80 24.17
CA THR A 297 -9.23 -23.18 24.16
C THR A 297 -8.96 -22.46 25.50
N GLN A 298 -9.97 -21.79 26.05
CA GLN A 298 -9.85 -21.12 27.35
C GLN A 298 -9.61 -22.12 28.49
N HIS A 299 -10.36 -23.22 28.52
CA HIS A 299 -10.18 -24.28 29.51
C HIS A 299 -8.80 -24.98 29.42
N GLN A 300 -8.27 -25.15 28.20
CA GLN A 300 -6.90 -25.66 28.01
C GLN A 300 -5.83 -24.69 28.53
N LEU A 301 -6.07 -23.38 28.38
CA LEU A 301 -5.17 -22.35 28.88
C LEU A 301 -5.13 -22.32 30.41
N ASP A 302 -6.28 -22.43 31.08
CA ASP A 302 -6.38 -22.50 32.54
C ASP A 302 -5.62 -23.72 33.11
N LYS A 303 -5.69 -24.87 32.40
CA LYS A 303 -4.92 -26.07 32.77
C LYS A 303 -3.42 -25.86 32.65
N LEU A 304 -2.95 -25.20 31.58
CA LEU A 304 -1.53 -24.89 31.39
C LEU A 304 -1.03 -23.92 32.47
N ASP A 305 -1.80 -22.88 32.79
CA ASP A 305 -1.45 -21.92 33.84
C ASP A 305 -1.35 -22.59 35.21
N THR A 306 -2.30 -23.46 35.55
CA THR A 306 -2.26 -24.25 36.80
C THR A 306 -0.99 -25.10 36.87
N LYS A 307 -0.65 -25.80 35.78
CA LYS A 307 0.52 -26.67 35.72
C LYS A 307 1.84 -25.90 35.80
N ILE A 308 1.92 -24.73 35.16
CA ILE A 308 3.09 -23.84 35.25
C ILE A 308 3.28 -23.38 36.71
N LEU A 309 2.19 -22.98 37.40
CA LEU A 309 2.24 -22.57 38.80
C LEU A 309 2.74 -23.70 39.72
N GLU A 310 2.25 -24.93 39.53
CA GLU A 310 2.71 -26.10 40.28
C GLU A 310 4.22 -26.36 40.12
N TYR A 311 4.74 -26.29 38.89
CA TYR A 311 6.19 -26.45 38.65
C TYR A 311 6.99 -25.29 39.26
N VAL A 312 6.50 -24.06 39.18
CA VAL A 312 7.14 -22.89 39.77
C VAL A 312 7.23 -23.02 41.30
N GLU A 313 6.15 -23.43 41.97
CA GLU A 313 6.14 -23.69 43.41
C GLU A 313 7.09 -24.84 43.78
N THR A 314 7.12 -25.91 42.98
CA THR A 314 8.06 -27.03 43.18
C THR A 314 9.52 -26.55 43.13
N THR A 315 9.89 -25.69 42.17
CA THR A 315 11.23 -25.09 42.12
C THR A 315 11.59 -24.26 43.35
N LYS A 316 10.63 -23.58 43.98
CA LYS A 316 10.90 -22.79 45.20
C LYS A 316 11.21 -23.66 46.42
N THR A 317 10.73 -24.90 46.44
CA THR A 317 10.97 -25.84 47.54
C THR A 317 12.30 -26.57 47.44
N LEU A 318 12.94 -26.56 46.27
CA LEU A 318 14.22 -27.23 46.04
C LEU A 318 15.40 -26.35 46.51
N PRO A 319 16.40 -26.93 47.19
CA PRO A 319 17.58 -26.19 47.64
C PRO A 319 18.60 -25.92 46.52
N TYR A 320 18.32 -26.37 45.28
CA TYR A 320 19.17 -26.24 44.11
C TYR A 320 18.33 -26.00 42.85
N GLU A 321 18.95 -25.49 41.79
CA GLU A 321 18.28 -25.27 40.51
C GLU A 321 18.21 -26.57 39.68
N ASP A 322 17.01 -27.11 39.50
CA ASP A 322 16.77 -28.22 38.57
C ASP A 322 16.55 -27.69 37.14
N THR A 323 17.52 -27.95 36.27
CA THR A 323 17.50 -27.54 34.87
C THR A 323 16.39 -28.20 34.06
N SER A 324 15.99 -29.42 34.41
CA SER A 324 14.89 -30.15 33.75
C SER A 324 13.53 -29.51 34.04
N ILE A 325 13.28 -29.13 35.29
CA ILE A 325 12.05 -28.42 35.69
C ILE A 325 12.00 -27.04 35.04
N ARG A 326 13.13 -26.32 35.01
CA ARG A 326 13.25 -25.01 34.33
C ARG A 326 12.92 -25.10 32.85
N ASP A 327 13.47 -26.08 32.13
CA ASP A 327 13.21 -26.25 30.70
C ASP A 327 11.76 -26.67 30.43
N THR A 328 11.16 -27.45 31.34
CA THR A 328 9.74 -27.81 31.30
C THR A 328 8.84 -26.59 31.45
N ILE A 329 9.10 -25.71 32.44
CA ILE A 329 8.38 -24.44 32.61
C ILE A 329 8.50 -23.57 31.35
N LYS A 330 9.71 -23.48 30.77
CA LYS A 330 9.96 -22.69 29.56
C LYS A 330 9.17 -23.20 28.36
N ASN A 331 9.05 -24.50 28.19
CA ASN A 331 8.27 -25.09 27.09
C ASN A 331 6.77 -24.91 27.30
N LEU A 332 6.25 -25.15 28.50
CA LEU A 332 4.85 -24.91 28.84
C LEU A 332 4.46 -23.43 28.69
N THR A 333 5.36 -22.51 29.02
CA THR A 333 5.13 -21.07 28.85
C THR A 333 4.97 -20.70 27.37
N LYS A 334 5.78 -21.30 26.48
CA LYS A 334 5.64 -21.09 25.02
C LYS A 334 4.33 -21.64 24.48
N GLU A 335 3.97 -22.85 24.90
CA GLU A 335 2.70 -23.48 24.49
C GLU A 335 1.49 -22.66 24.96
N ARG A 336 1.53 -22.14 26.19
CA ARG A 336 0.53 -21.20 26.70
C ARG A 336 0.45 -19.93 25.86
N ASP A 337 1.58 -19.35 25.48
CA ASP A 337 1.62 -18.12 24.68
C ASP A 337 1.03 -18.37 23.27
N ASP A 338 1.35 -19.50 22.63
CA ASP A 338 0.78 -19.90 21.34
C ASP A 338 -0.74 -20.15 21.42
N LEU A 339 -1.21 -20.75 22.51
CA LEU A 339 -2.63 -21.00 22.75
C LEU A 339 -3.39 -19.70 23.02
N ARG A 340 -2.77 -18.75 23.73
CA ARG A 340 -3.32 -17.41 23.98
C ARG A 340 -3.48 -16.62 22.68
N ASP A 341 -2.49 -16.69 21.79
CA ASP A 341 -2.56 -16.10 20.46
C ASP A 341 -3.68 -16.70 19.60
N THR A 342 -3.96 -17.99 19.81
CA THR A 342 -5.06 -18.69 19.14
C THR A 342 -6.41 -18.24 19.70
N LEU A 343 -6.57 -18.19 21.03
CA LEU A 343 -7.78 -17.69 21.69
C LEU A 343 -8.12 -16.25 21.26
N TYR A 344 -7.12 -15.38 21.18
CA TYR A 344 -7.27 -14.01 20.70
C TYR A 344 -7.80 -13.94 19.25
N LYS A 345 -7.35 -14.83 18.36
CA LYS A 345 -7.85 -14.90 16.98
C LYS A 345 -9.32 -15.37 16.94
N VAL A 346 -9.69 -16.35 17.76
CA VAL A 346 -11.07 -16.84 17.86
C VAL A 346 -11.99 -15.75 18.42
N ASP A 347 -11.58 -15.03 19.47
CA ASP A 347 -12.32 -13.88 20.01
C ASP A 347 -12.64 -12.83 18.94
N LYS A 348 -11.63 -12.49 18.14
CA LYS A 348 -11.79 -11.52 17.05
C LYS A 348 -12.81 -11.99 16.02
N ASN A 349 -12.79 -13.27 15.66
CA ASN A 349 -13.77 -13.86 14.74
C ASN A 349 -15.19 -13.84 15.34
N ILE A 350 -15.34 -14.09 16.65
CA ILE A 350 -16.64 -13.97 17.35
C ILE A 350 -17.16 -12.53 17.31
N GLN A 351 -16.30 -11.52 17.52
CA GLN A 351 -16.72 -10.11 17.42
C GLN A 351 -17.19 -9.73 16.01
N TYR A 352 -16.52 -10.24 14.97
CA TYR A 352 -16.96 -10.03 13.59
C TYR A 352 -18.31 -10.72 13.31
N TYR A 353 -18.50 -11.95 13.80
CA TYR A 353 -19.77 -12.67 13.72
C TYR A 353 -20.91 -11.86 14.37
N GLN A 354 -20.72 -11.37 15.60
CA GLN A 354 -21.71 -10.57 16.33
C GLN A 354 -22.08 -9.26 15.60
N LYS A 355 -21.09 -8.56 15.02
CA LYS A 355 -21.36 -7.36 14.20
C LYS A 355 -22.18 -7.68 12.95
N SER A 356 -22.05 -8.88 12.42
CA SER A 356 -22.80 -9.33 11.24
C SER A 356 -24.24 -9.70 11.62
N GLU A 357 -24.45 -10.35 12.77
CA GLU A 357 -25.79 -10.56 13.35
C GLU A 357 -26.53 -9.25 13.62
N GLN A 358 -25.86 -8.25 14.23
CA GLN A 358 -26.47 -6.94 14.49
C GLN A 358 -26.94 -6.23 13.20
N ARG A 359 -26.20 -6.40 12.09
CA ARG A 359 -26.57 -5.86 10.78
C ARG A 359 -27.77 -6.59 10.19
N LEU A 360 -27.84 -7.91 10.36
CA LEU A 360 -29.01 -8.70 9.98
C LEU A 360 -30.26 -8.27 10.76
N GLU A 361 -30.16 -8.11 12.09
CA GLU A 361 -31.26 -7.63 12.91
C GLU A 361 -31.74 -6.23 12.49
N ALA A 362 -30.80 -5.32 12.20
CA ALA A 362 -31.12 -3.98 11.74
C ALA A 362 -31.82 -4.01 10.38
N TYR A 363 -31.38 -4.87 9.47
CA TYR A 363 -32.03 -5.09 8.18
C TYR A 363 -33.48 -5.59 8.34
N GLN A 364 -33.70 -6.63 9.15
CA GLN A 364 -35.03 -7.20 9.40
C GLN A 364 -35.96 -6.19 10.10
N LYS A 365 -35.45 -5.38 11.03
CA LYS A 365 -36.20 -4.29 11.67
C LYS A 365 -36.62 -3.21 10.67
N ASN A 366 -35.75 -2.88 9.71
CA ASN A 366 -36.05 -1.89 8.66
C ASN A 366 -37.03 -2.41 7.58
N GLN A 367 -37.21 -3.73 7.46
CA GLN A 367 -38.23 -4.34 6.59
C GLN A 367 -39.59 -4.57 7.29
N SER A 368 -39.68 -4.38 8.60
CA SER A 368 -40.94 -4.57 9.34
C SER A 368 -41.90 -3.37 9.10
N PRO A 369 -43.17 -3.60 8.68
CA PRO A 369 -44.04 -2.52 8.20
C PRO A 369 -44.53 -1.62 9.33
N LYS A 370 -44.08 -0.35 9.33
CA LYS A 370 -44.75 0.75 10.06
C LYS A 370 -44.99 1.96 9.15
N HIS A 371 -46.09 1.84 8.38
CA HIS A 371 -47.05 2.86 7.92
C HIS A 371 -47.55 2.58 6.49
N LYS A 372 -48.46 1.60 6.37
CA LYS A 372 -49.61 1.69 5.47
C LYS A 372 -50.85 1.78 6.35
N ALA A 373 -51.22 3.00 6.73
CA ALA A 373 -52.55 3.30 7.23
C ALA A 373 -52.76 4.82 7.12
N ARG A 374 -53.86 5.19 6.44
CA ARG A 374 -54.36 6.53 6.09
C ARG A 374 -53.97 7.04 4.70
N ASP A 375 -54.56 6.39 3.71
CA ASP A 375 -55.29 7.05 2.62
C ASP A 375 -56.35 6.02 2.22
N ASP A 376 -57.55 6.17 2.75
CA ASP A 376 -58.84 5.60 2.30
C ASP A 376 -59.84 5.81 3.44
N ASP A 377 -60.52 6.96 3.42
CA ASP A 377 -61.91 7.15 3.87
C ASP A 377 -62.27 8.63 3.72
N PHE A 378 -62.71 9.00 2.52
CA PHE A 378 -63.86 9.88 2.28
C PHE A 378 -64.37 9.56 0.87
N GLU A 379 -65.21 8.53 0.79
CA GLU A 379 -66.07 8.24 -0.36
C GLU A 379 -67.36 9.08 -0.28
N ILE A 380 -67.80 9.52 -1.47
CA ILE A 380 -69.09 10.14 -1.88
C ILE A 380 -69.27 11.64 -1.63
#